data_AF-A0A942YA92-F1
#
_entry.id   AF-A0A942YA92-F1
#
_cell.length_a   1.000
_cell.length_b   1.000
_cell.length_c   1.000
_cell.angle_alpha   90.00
_cell.angle_beta   90.00
_cell.angle_gamma   90.00
#
_symmetry.space_group_name_H-M   'P 1'
#
loop_
_entity.id
_entity.type
_entity.pdbx_description
1 polymer ?
#
loop_
_entity_poly.entity_id
_entity_poly.type
_entity_poly.pdbx_seq_one_letter_code
_entity_poly.pdbx_strand_id
1 'polypeptide(L)'
;MRAVGRDIVIDPDQPGSPAFTAPDGLVYVDRAGRSEATARTWREEHDERTLARRATRRMWSAAGAHVAGYVVVGGAAAWGVHALWPSSGVLAVLVLAGVGWPAGYLLADRLVRRSDQPAEPRTVRVPDTVLAHAPQTASPEDLWRWSVAFGDEDGARPVIGYETSVERPADVARAAAARARYTRQYEAYRTAARELGLPVREPAIPLGEPGTH
;
A
#
# COMPACT_ATOMS: atom_id res chain seq x y z
N MET A 1 -37.26 20.93 -23.92
CA MET A 1 -35.99 20.20 -23.91
C MET A 1 -34.87 21.22 -23.72
N ARG A 2 -34.35 21.35 -22.49
CA ARG A 2 -33.23 22.25 -22.19
C ARG A 2 -31.93 21.53 -22.57
N ALA A 3 -31.10 22.20 -23.36
CA ALA A 3 -29.70 21.81 -23.53
C ALA A 3 -29.03 21.87 -22.15
N VAL A 4 -28.62 20.71 -21.64
CA VAL A 4 -27.81 20.62 -20.42
C VAL A 4 -26.37 20.89 -20.86
N GLY A 5 -25.87 22.08 -20.52
CA GLY A 5 -24.48 22.46 -20.75
C GLY A 5 -23.54 21.47 -20.06
N ARG A 6 -22.77 20.76 -20.88
CA ARG A 6 -21.63 19.93 -20.45
C ARG A 6 -20.43 20.85 -20.20
N ASP A 7 -20.43 21.56 -19.08
CA ASP A 7 -19.32 22.45 -18.66
C ASP A 7 -18.69 22.00 -17.33
N ILE A 8 -18.73 20.70 -17.01
CA ILE A 8 -18.22 20.18 -15.73
C ILE A 8 -17.19 19.08 -16.01
N VAL A 9 -16.06 19.48 -16.59
CA VAL A 9 -14.90 18.59 -16.71
C VAL A 9 -13.72 19.33 -16.11
N ILE A 10 -13.03 18.70 -15.15
CA ILE A 10 -11.74 19.17 -14.65
C ILE A 10 -10.75 19.05 -15.80
N ASP A 11 -10.22 20.18 -16.27
CA ASP A 11 -9.13 20.21 -17.23
C ASP A 11 -7.80 20.11 -16.46
N PRO A 12 -7.04 19.00 -16.54
CA PRO A 12 -5.78 18.82 -15.81
C PRO A 12 -4.65 19.75 -16.31
N ASP A 13 -4.79 20.30 -17.52
CA ASP A 13 -3.79 21.17 -18.14
C ASP A 13 -4.04 22.65 -17.82
N GLN A 14 -5.21 22.98 -17.27
CA GLN A 14 -5.54 24.35 -16.87
C GLN A 14 -4.70 24.82 -15.66
N PRO A 15 -4.16 26.06 -15.69
CA PRO A 15 -3.54 26.66 -14.52
C PRO A 15 -4.51 26.70 -13.33
N GLY A 16 -4.08 26.18 -12.17
CA GLY A 16 -4.90 26.12 -10.95
C GLY A 16 -5.80 24.89 -10.85
N SER A 17 -5.73 23.96 -11.82
CA SER A 17 -6.43 22.67 -11.73
C SER A 17 -5.97 21.86 -10.50
N PRO A 18 -6.91 21.21 -9.77
CA PRO A 18 -6.54 20.30 -8.68
C PRO A 18 -5.86 19.02 -9.20
N ALA A 19 -6.02 18.71 -10.50
CA ALA A 19 -5.41 17.56 -11.16
C ALA A 19 -4.22 17.98 -12.03
N PHE A 20 -3.42 16.99 -12.43
CA PHE A 20 -2.33 17.18 -13.38
C PHE A 20 -2.12 15.92 -14.22
N THR A 21 -1.71 16.11 -15.48
CA THR A 21 -1.27 15.03 -16.35
C THR A 21 0.17 14.66 -16.01
N ALA A 22 0.42 13.40 -15.68
CA ALA A 22 1.74 12.89 -15.34
C ALA A 22 2.51 12.41 -16.60
N PRO A 23 3.84 12.14 -16.49
CA PRO A 23 4.66 11.68 -17.62
C PRO A 23 4.23 10.37 -18.29
N ASP A 24 3.44 9.54 -17.60
CA ASP A 24 2.85 8.31 -18.15
C ASP A 24 1.58 8.58 -18.99
N GLY A 25 1.15 9.84 -19.08
CA GLY A 25 -0.05 10.27 -19.81
C GLY A 25 -1.35 10.08 -19.02
N LEU A 26 -1.30 9.62 -17.77
CA LEU A 26 -2.47 9.47 -16.92
C LEU A 26 -2.65 10.71 -16.02
N VAL A 27 -3.87 10.88 -15.51
CA VAL A 27 -4.23 12.03 -14.67
C VAL A 27 -4.11 11.64 -13.20
N TYR A 28 -3.48 12.53 -12.43
CA TYR A 28 -3.24 12.37 -11.00
C TYR A 28 -3.71 13.59 -10.22
N VAL A 29 -3.94 13.37 -8.93
CA VAL A 29 -4.22 14.42 -7.95
C VAL A 29 -3.24 14.28 -6.78
N ASP A 30 -2.70 15.41 -6.34
CA ASP A 30 -1.91 15.52 -5.10
C ASP A 30 -2.85 15.91 -3.97
N ARG A 31 -2.84 15.18 -2.85
CA ARG A 31 -3.72 15.43 -1.69
C ARG A 31 -3.61 16.87 -1.19
N ALA A 32 -2.43 17.47 -1.24
CA ALA A 32 -2.20 18.84 -0.79
C ALA A 32 -2.49 19.91 -1.87
N GLY A 33 -2.88 19.48 -3.07
CA GLY A 33 -2.98 20.32 -4.25
C GLY A 33 -1.67 20.37 -5.05
N ARG A 34 -1.80 20.76 -6.33
CA ARG A 34 -0.68 20.87 -7.26
C ARG A 34 0.32 21.94 -6.80
N SER A 35 1.57 21.56 -6.65
CA SER A 35 2.69 22.43 -6.27
C SER A 35 3.92 22.15 -7.14
N GLU A 36 4.97 22.97 -7.02
CA GLU A 36 6.26 22.72 -7.67
C GLU A 36 6.86 21.37 -7.28
N ALA A 37 6.52 20.85 -6.09
CA ALA A 37 7.01 19.56 -5.60
C ALA A 37 6.26 18.35 -6.20
N THR A 38 5.05 18.55 -6.74
CA THR A 38 4.16 17.44 -7.16
C THR A 38 4.79 16.53 -8.20
N ALA A 39 5.52 17.07 -9.19
CA ALA A 39 6.22 16.25 -10.19
C ALA A 39 7.38 15.41 -9.61
N ARG A 40 7.99 15.86 -8.50
CA ARG A 40 9.00 15.08 -7.77
C ARG A 40 8.31 14.01 -6.92
N THR A 41 7.26 14.36 -6.19
CA THR A 41 6.48 13.44 -5.37
C THR A 41 5.88 12.31 -6.21
N TRP A 42 5.29 12.62 -7.36
CA TRP A 42 4.75 11.60 -8.27
C TRP A 42 5.84 10.62 -8.73
N ARG A 43 7.02 11.10 -9.15
CA ARG A 43 8.14 10.22 -9.54
C ARG A 43 8.58 9.35 -8.37
N GLU A 44 8.62 9.90 -7.17
CA GLU A 44 8.98 9.13 -5.99
C GLU A 44 8.00 8.00 -5.68
N GLU A 45 6.72 8.17 -5.98
CA GLU A 45 5.65 7.22 -5.68
C GLU A 45 5.36 6.25 -6.83
N HIS A 46 5.51 6.67 -8.08
CA HIS A 46 5.02 5.93 -9.26
C HIS A 46 6.10 5.59 -10.30
N ASP A 47 7.27 6.25 -10.29
CA ASP A 47 8.34 5.91 -11.26
C ASP A 47 8.93 4.54 -10.91
N GLU A 48 8.74 3.57 -11.81
CA GLU A 48 9.26 2.21 -11.70
C GLU A 48 10.74 2.18 -11.37
N ARG A 49 11.54 3.09 -11.94
CA ARG A 49 12.99 3.14 -11.66
C ARG A 49 13.26 3.55 -10.23
N THR A 50 12.48 4.48 -9.70
CA THR A 50 12.60 4.94 -8.32
C THR A 50 12.12 3.87 -7.35
N LEU A 51 11.02 3.19 -7.67
CA LEU A 51 10.51 2.05 -6.91
C LEU A 51 11.50 0.87 -6.90
N ALA A 52 12.07 0.50 -8.06
CA ALA A 52 13.06 -0.56 -8.18
C ALA A 52 14.33 -0.24 -7.38
N ARG A 53 14.80 1.01 -7.42
CA ARG A 53 15.94 1.47 -6.59
C ARG A 53 15.62 1.38 -5.10
N ARG A 54 14.41 1.75 -4.67
CA ARG A 54 13.97 1.63 -3.28
C ARG A 54 13.87 0.18 -2.84
N ALA A 55 13.27 -0.69 -3.66
CA ALA A 55 13.21 -2.12 -3.42
C ALA A 55 14.61 -2.74 -3.30
N THR A 56 15.52 -2.37 -4.19
CA THR A 56 16.92 -2.81 -4.15
C THR A 56 17.62 -2.34 -2.88
N ARG A 57 17.47 -1.07 -2.49
CA ARG A 57 18.04 -0.55 -1.23
C ARG A 57 17.46 -1.25 0.00
N ARG A 58 16.16 -1.53 0.02
CA ARG A 58 15.51 -2.30 1.10
C ARG A 58 16.11 -3.69 1.21
N MET A 59 16.23 -4.40 0.09
CA MET A 59 16.87 -5.72 0.02
C MET A 59 18.30 -5.68 0.58
N TRP A 60 19.12 -4.72 0.14
CA TRP A 60 20.49 -4.57 0.66
C TRP A 60 20.54 -4.19 2.13
N SER A 61 19.62 -3.36 2.61
CA SER A 61 19.54 -3.01 4.04
C SER A 61 19.13 -4.20 4.90
N ALA A 62 18.20 -5.03 4.43
CA ALA A 62 17.79 -6.26 5.10
C ALA A 62 18.93 -7.29 5.11
N ALA A 63 19.64 -7.44 3.99
CA ALA A 63 20.82 -8.30 3.90
C ALA A 63 21.94 -7.82 4.85
N GLY A 64 22.23 -6.52 4.88
CA GLY A 64 23.21 -5.94 5.79
C GLY A 64 22.82 -6.11 7.26
N ALA A 65 21.54 -5.94 7.60
CA ALA A 65 21.01 -6.18 8.93
C ALA A 65 21.10 -7.65 9.35
N HIS A 66 20.83 -8.57 8.41
CA HIS A 66 21.00 -9.99 8.64
C HIS A 66 22.44 -10.33 8.97
N VAL A 67 23.40 -9.85 8.16
CA VAL A 67 24.83 -10.04 8.40
C VAL A 67 25.26 -9.42 9.73
N ALA A 68 24.80 -8.21 10.06
CA ALA A 68 25.12 -7.55 11.32
C ALA A 68 24.61 -8.33 12.53
N GLY A 69 23.35 -8.79 12.51
CA GLY A 69 22.79 -9.61 13.59
C GLY A 69 23.51 -10.96 13.73
N TYR A 70 23.87 -11.58 12.60
CA TYR A 70 24.65 -12.80 12.57
C TYR A 70 26.02 -12.64 13.23
N VAL A 71 26.79 -11.62 12.81
CA VAL A 71 28.15 -11.38 13.30
C VAL A 71 28.15 -10.91 14.75
N VAL A 72 27.26 -9.98 15.13
CA VAL A 72 27.27 -9.42 16.49
C VAL A 72 26.78 -10.43 17.51
N VAL A 73 25.61 -11.03 17.30
CA VAL A 73 25.01 -11.94 18.30
C VAL A 73 25.66 -13.31 18.24
N GLY A 74 25.83 -13.86 17.04
CA GLY A 74 26.50 -15.14 16.86
C GLY A 74 27.98 -15.09 17.23
N GLY A 75 28.68 -14.00 16.87
CA GLY A 75 30.09 -13.82 17.22
C GLY A 75 30.32 -13.65 18.72
N ALA A 76 29.47 -12.88 19.41
CA ALA A 76 29.56 -12.75 20.88
C ALA A 76 29.30 -14.09 21.59
N ALA A 77 28.32 -14.86 21.13
CA ALA A 77 28.02 -16.18 21.68
C ALA A 77 29.16 -17.18 21.43
N ALA A 78 29.69 -17.23 20.21
CA ALA A 78 30.81 -18.08 19.85
C ALA A 78 32.09 -17.73 20.61
N TRP A 79 32.36 -16.44 20.80
CA TRP A 79 33.50 -15.96 21.60
C TRP A 79 33.36 -16.39 23.07
N GLY A 80 32.16 -16.28 23.66
CA GLY A 80 31.88 -16.76 25.01
C GLY A 80 32.15 -18.27 25.18
N VAL A 81 31.73 -19.09 24.20
CA VAL A 81 32.01 -20.54 24.22
C VAL A 81 33.50 -20.82 24.08
N HIS A 82 34.20 -20.12 23.20
CA HIS A 82 35.62 -20.32 22.97
C HIS A 82 36.48 -19.90 24.17
N ALA A 83 36.09 -18.84 24.88
CA ALA A 83 36.76 -18.39 26.10
C ALA A 83 36.65 -19.41 27.25
N LEU A 84 35.55 -20.17 27.33
CA LEU A 84 35.34 -21.21 28.33
C LEU A 84 35.99 -22.55 27.93
N TRP A 85 36.01 -22.87 26.64
CA TRP A 85 36.64 -24.07 26.09
C TRP A 85 37.49 -23.74 24.85
N PRO A 86 38.81 -23.52 25.01
CA PRO A 86 39.70 -23.13 23.90
C PRO A 86 39.85 -24.18 22.79
N SER A 87 39.52 -25.45 23.03
CA SER A 87 39.56 -26.51 22.00
C SER A 87 38.23 -26.73 21.28
N SER A 88 37.19 -25.95 21.60
CA SER A 88 35.80 -26.16 21.14
C SER A 88 35.47 -25.51 19.79
N GLY A 89 36.40 -25.50 18.83
CA GLY A 89 36.23 -24.79 17.55
C GLY A 89 34.93 -25.16 16.79
N VAL A 90 34.57 -26.44 16.76
CA VAL A 90 33.32 -26.91 16.12
C VAL A 90 32.07 -26.41 16.88
N LEU A 91 32.13 -26.39 18.20
CA LEU A 91 31.04 -25.93 19.08
C LEU A 91 30.83 -24.41 18.95
N ALA A 92 31.91 -23.63 18.86
CA ALA A 92 31.84 -22.19 18.60
C ALA A 92 31.21 -21.88 17.23
N VAL A 93 31.53 -22.66 16.19
CA VAL A 93 30.91 -22.54 14.86
C VAL A 93 29.42 -22.90 14.87
N LEU A 94 29.03 -23.95 15.59
CA LEU A 94 27.62 -24.34 15.73
C LEU A 94 26.80 -23.28 16.48
N VAL A 95 27.38 -22.64 17.51
CA VAL A 95 26.73 -21.55 18.25
C VAL A 95 26.62 -20.28 17.40
N LEU A 96 27.67 -19.94 16.64
CA LEU A 96 27.64 -18.85 15.67
C LEU A 96 26.49 -19.04 14.67
N ALA A 97 26.37 -20.23 14.08
CA ALA A 97 25.31 -20.53 13.13
C ALA A 97 23.93 -20.58 13.79
N GLY A 98 23.80 -21.30 14.91
CA GLY A 98 22.52 -21.55 15.59
C GLY A 98 21.91 -20.32 16.25
N VAL A 99 22.73 -19.37 16.73
CA VAL A 99 22.26 -18.13 17.37
C VAL A 99 22.33 -16.95 16.41
N GLY A 100 23.40 -16.85 15.62
CA GLY A 100 23.59 -15.74 14.69
C GLY A 100 22.54 -15.72 13.57
N TRP A 101 22.20 -16.87 12.99
CA TRP A 101 21.22 -16.95 11.91
C TRP A 101 19.82 -16.43 12.31
N PRO A 102 19.18 -16.92 13.39
CA PRO A 102 17.88 -16.41 13.81
C PRO A 102 17.95 -14.96 14.27
N ALA A 103 19.04 -14.52 14.93
CA ALA A 103 19.20 -13.12 15.34
C ALA A 103 19.27 -12.16 14.14
N GLY A 104 20.06 -12.52 13.12
CA GLY A 104 20.11 -11.79 11.85
C GLY A 104 18.76 -11.77 11.15
N TYR A 105 18.06 -12.91 11.09
CA TYR A 105 16.74 -13.00 10.47
C TYR A 105 15.71 -12.09 11.15
N LEU A 106 15.63 -12.13 12.48
CA LEU A 106 14.68 -11.30 13.24
C LEU A 106 14.95 -9.80 13.07
N LEU A 107 16.23 -9.40 13.01
CA LEU A 107 16.61 -8.01 12.78
C LEU A 107 16.21 -7.54 11.37
N ALA A 108 16.47 -8.36 10.35
CA ALA A 108 16.07 -8.09 8.98
C ALA A 108 14.54 -8.02 8.81
N ASP A 109 13.81 -9.00 9.34
CA ASP A 109 12.34 -9.04 9.32
C ASP A 109 11.73 -7.80 9.99
N ARG A 110 12.27 -7.39 11.15
CA ARG A 110 11.79 -6.19 11.85
C ARG A 110 12.02 -4.90 11.05
N LEU A 111 13.13 -4.78 10.34
CA LEU A 111 13.42 -3.62 9.47
C LEU A 111 12.48 -3.58 8.27
N VAL A 112 12.28 -4.73 7.60
CA VAL A 112 11.35 -4.86 6.48
C VAL A 112 9.94 -4.46 6.90
N ARG A 113 9.42 -5.04 8.00
CA ARG A 113 8.08 -4.71 8.51
C ARG A 113 7.90 -3.25 8.89
N ARG A 114 8.92 -2.60 9.44
CA ARG A 114 8.86 -1.15 9.73
C ARG A 114 8.85 -0.30 8.46
N SER A 115 9.59 -0.73 7.43
CA SER A 115 9.64 -0.02 6.15
C SER A 115 8.42 -0.25 5.25
N ASP A 116 7.64 -1.29 5.53
CA ASP A 116 6.43 -1.66 4.81
C ASP A 116 5.15 -1.09 5.42
N GLN A 117 5.24 -0.21 6.44
CA GLN A 117 4.08 0.60 6.79
C GLN A 117 3.74 1.49 5.59
N PRO A 118 2.59 1.26 4.92
CA PRO A 118 2.24 2.06 3.77
C PRO A 118 1.86 3.43 4.29
N ALA A 119 2.74 4.42 4.08
CA ALA A 119 2.31 5.80 4.11
C ALA A 119 1.26 5.96 3.01
N GLU A 120 0.12 6.59 3.34
CA GLU A 120 -0.89 6.90 2.32
C GLU A 120 -0.21 7.69 1.19
N PRO A 121 -0.36 7.25 -0.07
CA PRO A 121 0.30 7.91 -1.19
C PRO A 121 -0.22 9.34 -1.31
N ARG A 122 0.69 10.30 -1.46
CA ARG A 122 0.32 11.70 -1.61
C ARG A 122 -0.34 11.96 -2.95
N THR A 123 0.12 11.26 -3.99
CA THR A 123 -0.42 11.34 -5.34
C THR A 123 -1.16 10.06 -5.70
N VAL A 124 -2.39 10.21 -6.19
CA VAL A 124 -3.26 9.10 -6.58
C VAL A 124 -3.77 9.34 -8.00
N ARG A 125 -3.86 8.27 -8.79
CA ARG A 125 -4.43 8.32 -10.14
C ARG A 125 -5.91 8.65 -10.02
N VAL A 126 -6.38 9.63 -10.79
CA VAL A 126 -7.80 9.96 -10.85
C VAL A 126 -8.49 9.02 -11.84
N PRO A 127 -9.48 8.22 -11.43
CA PRO A 127 -10.24 7.39 -12.35
C PRO A 127 -11.04 8.25 -13.34
N ASP A 128 -11.17 7.78 -14.58
CA ASP A 128 -11.91 8.49 -15.64
C ASP A 128 -13.36 8.81 -15.23
N THR A 129 -13.96 7.91 -14.44
CA THR A 129 -15.32 8.12 -13.88
C THR A 129 -15.37 9.34 -12.95
N VAL A 130 -14.34 9.51 -12.12
CA VAL A 130 -14.24 10.67 -11.20
C VAL A 130 -13.97 11.93 -12.00
N LEU A 131 -13.05 11.91 -12.96
CA LEU A 131 -12.76 13.07 -13.82
C LEU A 131 -13.99 13.57 -14.59
N ALA A 132 -14.83 12.66 -15.07
CA ALA A 132 -16.00 12.99 -15.86
C ALA A 132 -17.17 13.58 -15.05
N HIS A 133 -17.17 13.44 -13.72
CA HIS A 133 -18.29 13.85 -12.86
C HIS A 133 -17.89 14.83 -11.75
N ALA A 134 -16.60 14.96 -11.45
CA ALA A 134 -16.12 15.86 -10.43
C ALA A 134 -16.40 17.31 -10.83
N PRO A 135 -16.96 18.14 -9.93
CA PRO A 135 -17.18 19.55 -10.20
C PRO A 135 -15.84 20.27 -10.41
N GLN A 136 -15.80 21.27 -11.28
CA GLN A 136 -14.59 22.11 -11.47
C GLN A 136 -14.15 22.82 -10.19
N THR A 137 -15.08 23.05 -9.25
CA THR A 137 -14.81 23.65 -7.94
C THR A 137 -14.38 22.62 -6.88
N ALA A 138 -14.18 21.35 -7.25
CA ALA A 138 -13.74 20.32 -6.31
C ALA A 138 -12.40 20.70 -5.71
N SER A 139 -12.29 20.56 -4.38
CA SER A 139 -11.00 20.72 -3.73
C SER A 139 -10.06 19.55 -4.11
N PRO A 140 -8.73 19.75 -4.08
CA PRO A 140 -7.79 18.65 -4.29
C PRO A 140 -8.00 17.49 -3.31
N GLU A 141 -8.41 17.79 -2.07
CA GLU A 141 -8.69 16.79 -1.05
C GLU A 141 -9.91 15.94 -1.38
N ASP A 142 -11.00 16.55 -1.85
CA ASP A 142 -12.20 15.82 -2.28
C ASP A 142 -11.88 14.94 -3.49
N LEU A 143 -11.17 15.49 -4.48
CA LEU A 143 -10.79 14.75 -5.68
C LEU A 143 -9.87 13.57 -5.33
N TRP A 144 -8.93 13.75 -4.41
CA TRP A 144 -8.08 12.68 -3.89
C TRP A 144 -8.90 11.62 -3.15
N ARG A 145 -9.80 12.03 -2.24
CA ARG A 145 -10.66 11.11 -1.47
C ARG A 145 -11.53 10.25 -2.39
N TRP A 146 -12.17 10.86 -3.39
CA TRP A 146 -12.97 10.12 -4.38
C TRP A 146 -12.12 9.17 -5.20
N SER A 147 -10.94 9.61 -5.64
CA SER A 147 -10.02 8.78 -6.44
C SER A 147 -9.56 7.54 -5.68
N VAL A 148 -9.20 7.69 -4.41
CA VAL A 148 -8.85 6.57 -3.52
C VAL A 148 -10.04 5.63 -3.36
N ALA A 149 -11.22 6.16 -3.04
CA ALA A 149 -12.40 5.33 -2.80
C ALA A 149 -12.81 4.50 -4.03
N PHE A 150 -12.77 5.09 -5.23
CA PHE A 150 -13.03 4.38 -6.48
C PHE A 150 -11.92 3.38 -6.82
N GLY A 151 -10.65 3.76 -6.68
CA GLY A 151 -9.50 2.90 -6.95
C GLY A 151 -9.45 1.68 -6.02
N ASP A 152 -9.73 1.86 -4.73
CA ASP A 152 -9.78 0.79 -3.74
C ASP A 152 -10.89 -0.23 -4.06
N GLU A 153 -12.10 0.23 -4.41
CA GLU A 153 -13.20 -0.67 -4.78
C GLU A 153 -12.91 -1.40 -6.10
N ASP A 154 -12.45 -0.68 -7.14
CA ASP A 154 -12.12 -1.29 -8.43
C ASP A 154 -10.96 -2.31 -8.31
N GLY A 155 -10.01 -2.06 -7.42
CA GLY A 155 -8.90 -2.98 -7.13
C GLY A 155 -9.30 -4.19 -6.28
N ALA A 156 -10.22 -4.02 -5.32
CA ALA A 156 -10.65 -5.10 -4.43
C ALA A 156 -11.62 -6.07 -5.10
N ARG A 157 -12.51 -5.56 -5.96
CA ARG A 157 -13.62 -6.31 -6.56
C ARG A 157 -13.22 -7.63 -7.27
N PRO A 158 -12.12 -7.72 -8.05
CA PRO A 158 -11.74 -8.95 -8.73
C PRO A 158 -11.29 -10.07 -7.78
N VAL A 159 -10.77 -9.72 -6.61
CA VAL A 159 -10.10 -10.68 -5.70
C VAL A 159 -10.89 -10.97 -4.43
N ILE A 160 -11.78 -10.07 -4.00
CA ILE A 160 -12.44 -10.16 -2.69
C ILE A 160 -13.25 -11.44 -2.50
N GLY A 161 -13.82 -12.00 -3.57
CA GLY A 161 -14.52 -13.28 -3.52
C GLY A 161 -13.60 -14.44 -3.08
N TYR A 162 -12.35 -14.45 -3.54
CA TYR A 162 -11.37 -15.45 -3.16
C TYR A 162 -10.83 -15.22 -1.76
N GLU A 163 -10.57 -13.96 -1.40
CA GLU A 163 -10.02 -13.60 -0.08
C GLU A 163 -10.99 -13.86 1.08
N THR A 164 -12.30 -13.89 0.78
CA THR A 164 -13.35 -14.17 1.76
C THR A 164 -13.82 -15.63 1.75
N SER A 165 -13.25 -16.47 0.87
CA SER A 165 -13.51 -17.91 0.87
C SER A 165 -12.84 -18.59 2.06
N VAL A 166 -13.58 -19.47 2.73
CA VAL A 166 -13.09 -20.27 3.85
C VAL A 166 -13.03 -21.73 3.41
N GLU A 167 -11.83 -22.24 3.16
CA GLU A 167 -11.61 -23.66 2.82
C GLU A 167 -11.22 -24.49 4.05
N ARG A 168 -10.56 -23.86 5.03
CA ARG A 168 -10.09 -24.52 6.25
C ARG A 168 -10.46 -23.70 7.48
N PRO A 169 -10.63 -24.34 8.65
CA PRO A 169 -10.92 -23.62 9.89
C PRO A 169 -9.91 -22.51 10.24
N ALA A 170 -8.64 -22.69 9.87
CA ALA A 170 -7.58 -21.69 10.09
C ALA A 170 -7.79 -20.39 9.28
N ASP A 171 -8.60 -20.41 8.22
CA ASP A 171 -8.82 -19.27 7.32
C ASP A 171 -9.93 -18.33 7.78
N VAL A 172 -10.73 -18.73 8.77
CA VAL A 172 -11.91 -17.97 9.24
C VAL A 172 -11.53 -16.53 9.65
N ALA A 173 -10.46 -16.37 10.44
CA ALA A 173 -10.01 -15.04 10.88
C ALA A 173 -9.50 -14.18 9.71
N ARG A 174 -8.84 -14.80 8.72
CA ARG A 174 -8.34 -14.13 7.52
C ARG A 174 -9.49 -13.64 6.64
N ALA A 175 -10.48 -14.49 6.39
CA ALA A 175 -11.67 -14.16 5.61
C ALA A 175 -12.51 -13.06 6.29
N ALA A 176 -12.67 -13.13 7.62
CA ALA A 176 -13.35 -12.08 8.38
C ALA A 176 -12.62 -10.73 8.29
N ALA A 177 -11.29 -10.72 8.40
CA ALA A 177 -10.49 -9.51 8.24
C ALA A 177 -10.58 -8.93 6.81
N ALA A 178 -10.55 -9.77 5.78
CA ALA A 178 -10.73 -9.35 4.39
C ALA A 178 -12.11 -8.73 4.15
N ARG A 179 -13.17 -9.36 4.67
CA ARG A 179 -14.54 -8.83 4.60
C ARG A 179 -14.68 -7.49 5.32
N ALA A 180 -14.15 -7.38 6.55
CA ALA A 180 -14.17 -6.13 7.30
C ALA A 180 -13.43 -5.00 6.58
N ARG A 181 -12.31 -5.31 5.90
CA ARG A 181 -11.60 -4.34 5.06
C ARG A 181 -12.45 -3.90 3.87
N TYR A 182 -13.04 -4.86 3.15
CA TYR A 182 -13.89 -4.56 2.00
C TYR A 182 -15.12 -3.71 2.37
N THR A 183 -15.77 -4.00 3.50
CA THR A 183 -16.91 -3.19 3.98
C THR A 183 -16.52 -1.71 4.12
N ARG A 184 -15.36 -1.40 4.72
CA ARG A 184 -14.89 -0.02 4.87
C ARG A 184 -14.60 0.64 3.53
N GLN A 185 -13.96 -0.08 2.61
CA GLN A 185 -13.65 0.42 1.26
C GLN A 185 -14.92 0.71 0.47
N TYR A 186 -15.87 -0.23 0.49
CA TYR A 186 -17.15 -0.09 -0.20
C TYR A 186 -18.00 1.04 0.40
N GLU A 187 -17.97 1.26 1.71
CA GLU A 187 -18.65 2.41 2.34
C GLU A 187 -18.05 3.76 1.91
N ALA A 188 -16.73 3.84 1.80
CA ALA A 188 -16.04 5.02 1.25
C ALA A 188 -16.44 5.24 -0.21
N TYR A 189 -16.43 4.20 -1.05
CA TYR A 189 -16.90 4.24 -2.44
C TYR A 189 -18.35 4.71 -2.53
N ARG A 190 -19.25 4.14 -1.73
CA ARG A 190 -20.67 4.51 -1.72
C ARG A 190 -20.87 5.98 -1.38
N THR A 191 -20.08 6.51 -0.46
CA THR A 191 -20.11 7.93 -0.07
C THR A 191 -19.63 8.79 -1.23
N ALA A 192 -18.47 8.47 -1.82
CA ALA A 192 -17.92 9.17 -2.97
C ALA A 192 -18.87 9.17 -4.18
N ALA A 193 -19.46 8.02 -4.51
CA ALA A 193 -20.42 7.90 -5.61
C ALA A 193 -21.64 8.80 -5.40
N ARG A 194 -22.17 8.90 -4.17
CA ARG A 194 -23.29 9.79 -3.85
C ARG A 194 -22.92 11.26 -3.97
N GLU A 195 -21.74 11.64 -3.49
CA GLU A 195 -21.24 13.03 -3.60
C GLU A 195 -21.07 13.45 -5.06
N LEU A 196 -20.66 12.51 -5.93
CA LEU A 196 -20.53 12.71 -7.37
C LEU A 196 -21.86 12.56 -8.15
N GLY A 197 -22.98 12.25 -7.48
CA GLY A 197 -24.26 12.03 -8.12
C GLY A 197 -24.32 10.78 -9.03
N LEU A 198 -23.43 9.82 -8.80
CA LEU A 198 -23.30 8.59 -9.57
C LEU A 198 -24.20 7.47 -9.03
N PRO A 199 -24.69 6.57 -9.91
CA PRO A 199 -25.36 5.36 -9.46
C PRO A 199 -24.39 4.47 -8.68
N VAL A 200 -24.79 4.06 -7.48
CA VAL A 200 -24.01 3.16 -6.63
C VAL A 200 -24.08 1.75 -7.21
N ARG A 201 -22.92 1.16 -7.51
CA ARG A 201 -22.82 -0.25 -7.93
C ARG A 201 -23.12 -1.16 -6.75
N GLU A 202 -23.70 -2.34 -6.99
CA GLU A 202 -23.88 -3.36 -5.95
C GLU A 202 -22.53 -3.90 -5.44
N PRO A 203 -22.45 -4.25 -4.14
CA PRO A 203 -21.21 -4.76 -3.56
C PRO A 203 -20.88 -6.13 -4.15
N ALA A 204 -19.58 -6.41 -4.30
CA ALA A 204 -19.08 -7.65 -4.90
C ALA A 204 -19.35 -8.89 -4.03
N ILE A 205 -19.48 -8.68 -2.72
CA ILE A 205 -19.87 -9.69 -1.73
C ILE A 205 -20.93 -9.09 -0.80
N PRO A 206 -21.76 -9.91 -0.14
CA PRO A 206 -22.70 -9.41 0.86
C PRO A 206 -21.98 -8.68 2.00
N LEU A 207 -22.51 -7.53 2.40
CA LEU A 207 -21.99 -6.74 3.52
C LEU A 207 -22.77 -7.11 4.78
N GLY A 208 -22.10 -7.64 5.80
CA GLY A 208 -22.72 -8.18 7.03
C GLY A 208 -22.12 -9.53 7.45
N GLU A 209 -22.43 -10.05 8.63
CA GLU A 209 -21.99 -11.38 9.03
C GLU A 209 -22.64 -12.45 8.12
N PRO A 210 -21.94 -13.57 7.82
CA PRO A 210 -22.59 -14.70 7.18
C PRO A 210 -23.78 -15.10 8.05
N GLY A 211 -24.97 -15.14 7.45
CA GLY A 211 -26.15 -15.69 8.12
C GLY A 211 -25.78 -17.05 8.72
N THR A 212 -26.07 -17.20 10.00
CA THR A 212 -26.15 -18.50 10.67
C THR A 212 -27.02 -19.41 9.83
N HIS A 213 -26.40 -20.34 9.13
CA HIS A 213 -27.02 -21.55 8.63
C HIS A 213 -26.58 -22.71 9.51
#